data_AF-A0A7X6SV77-F1
#
_entry.id   AF-A0A7X6SV77-F1
#
_cell.length_a   1.000
_cell.length_b   1.000
_cell.length_c   1.000
_cell.angle_alpha   90.00
_cell.angle_beta   90.00
_cell.angle_gamma   90.00
#
_symmetry.space_group_name_H-M   'P 1'
#
loop_
_entity.id
_entity.type
_entity.pdbx_description
1 polymer ?
#
loop_
_entity_poly.entity_id
_entity_poly.type
_entity_poly.pdbx_seq_one_letter_code
_entity_poly.pdbx_strand_id
1 'polypeptide(L)'
;MRRIPALPTLLSAASLVLAGCSSEAADTPPPSSGATVSAIASTTDETPDAGEVRDFVVTAHGTFNTGWAMTFLPGTDHLLIAERRGALQLRDQTTGKVTEVTGLP
;
A
#
# COMPACT_ATOMS: atom_id res chain seq x y z
N MET A 1 -12.84 57.11 39.93
CA MET A 1 -12.82 56.17 38.79
C MET A 1 -12.09 54.91 39.23
N ARG A 2 -12.75 53.75 39.17
CA ARG A 2 -12.27 52.42 39.61
C ARG A 2 -12.07 51.51 38.39
N ARG A 3 -11.29 50.43 38.61
CA ARG A 3 -11.20 49.12 37.90
C ARG A 3 -9.97 49.00 36.98
N ILE A 4 -8.86 48.44 37.45
CA ILE A 4 -8.47 47.00 37.61
C ILE A 4 -8.13 46.34 36.26
N PRO A 5 -6.91 45.79 36.10
CA PRO A 5 -6.40 45.19 34.85
C PRO A 5 -6.94 43.77 34.63
N ALA A 6 -7.18 43.39 33.37
CA ALA A 6 -7.47 42.02 32.96
C ALA A 6 -6.71 41.74 31.63
N LEU A 7 -5.65 40.93 31.63
CA LEU A 7 -5.63 39.48 31.50
C LEU A 7 -6.03 39.00 30.07
N PRO A 8 -5.10 38.89 29.10
CA PRO A 8 -5.33 38.08 27.92
C PRO A 8 -4.74 36.67 28.15
N THR A 9 -5.23 35.97 29.17
CA THR A 9 -5.21 34.50 29.17
C THR A 9 -6.50 34.04 28.51
N LEU A 10 -6.47 33.74 27.21
CA LEU A 10 -7.52 32.97 26.51
C LEU A 10 -7.18 32.85 25.01
N LEU A 11 -6.19 32.02 24.66
CA LEU A 11 -6.19 31.31 23.37
C LEU A 11 -5.20 30.14 23.35
N SER A 12 -5.23 29.31 24.39
CA SER A 12 -4.46 28.07 24.44
C SER A 12 -5.37 26.95 24.94
N ALA A 13 -6.02 26.27 24.01
CA ALA A 13 -6.62 24.95 24.16
C ALA A 13 -7.23 24.54 22.80
N ALA A 14 -6.37 24.34 21.79
CA ALA A 14 -6.79 23.63 20.58
C ALA A 14 -6.99 22.15 20.95
N SER A 15 -8.22 21.68 20.79
CA SER A 15 -8.72 20.36 21.17
C SER A 15 -7.88 19.21 20.60
N LEU A 16 -7.31 18.38 21.48
CA LEU A 16 -6.91 17.02 21.14
C LEU A 16 -8.17 16.15 21.03
N VAL A 17 -8.54 15.76 19.82
CA VAL A 17 -9.45 14.63 19.59
C VAL A 17 -8.62 13.49 19.00
N LEU A 18 -8.04 12.66 19.86
CA LEU A 18 -7.62 11.29 19.51
C LEU A 18 -8.73 10.34 19.96
N ALA A 19 -9.85 10.34 19.24
CA ALA A 19 -10.81 9.25 19.32
C ALA A 19 -10.30 8.15 18.38
N GLY A 20 -9.63 7.14 18.95
CA GLY A 20 -9.05 6.03 18.22
C GLY A 20 -10.10 5.14 17.56
N CYS A 21 -9.92 4.85 16.28
CA CYS A 21 -10.48 3.66 15.65
C CYS A 21 -9.64 2.45 16.09
N SER A 22 -9.91 1.91 17.27
CA SER A 22 -9.51 0.54 17.59
C SER A 22 -10.47 -0.37 16.84
N SER A 23 -10.03 -0.93 15.71
CA SER A 23 -10.76 -1.99 15.02
C SER A 23 -10.47 -3.29 15.77
N GLU A 24 -11.50 -3.84 16.40
CA GLU A 24 -11.46 -5.09 17.15
C GLU A 24 -11.13 -6.25 16.20
N ALA A 25 -9.99 -6.89 16.44
CA ALA A 25 -9.61 -8.10 15.72
C ALA A 25 -10.50 -9.25 16.22
N ALA A 26 -11.45 -9.64 15.38
CA ALA A 26 -12.23 -10.85 15.61
C ALA A 26 -11.30 -12.06 15.68
N ASP A 27 -11.42 -12.79 16.79
CA ASP A 27 -10.71 -14.01 17.13
C ASP A 27 -10.86 -15.04 15.99
N THR A 28 -9.83 -15.15 15.15
CA THR A 28 -9.76 -16.17 14.09
C THR A 28 -8.79 -17.24 14.59
N PRO A 29 -9.24 -18.49 14.80
CA PRO A 29 -8.36 -19.54 15.28
C PRO A 29 -7.20 -19.76 14.30
N PRO A 30 -5.98 -20.08 14.79
CA PRO A 30 -4.82 -20.25 13.94
C PRO A 30 -5.02 -21.43 12.98
N PRO A 31 -4.55 -21.34 11.72
CA PRO A 31 -4.59 -22.49 10.83
C PRO A 31 -3.72 -23.62 11.40
N SER A 32 -4.33 -24.79 11.54
CA SER A 32 -3.67 -26.04 11.91
C SER A 32 -2.45 -26.29 11.02
N SER A 33 -1.34 -26.71 11.62
CA SER A 33 -0.09 -27.05 10.92
C SER A 33 -0.35 -28.18 9.92
N GLY A 34 -0.44 -27.83 8.62
CA GLY A 34 -0.60 -28.81 7.55
C GLY A 34 -1.05 -28.28 6.19
N ALA A 35 -0.95 -26.97 5.91
CA ALA A 35 -1.32 -26.44 4.60
C ALA A 35 -0.17 -26.66 3.59
N THR A 36 -0.18 -27.82 2.93
CA THR A 36 0.48 -27.97 1.62
C THR A 36 -0.13 -26.94 0.67
N VAL A 37 0.66 -26.00 0.17
CA VAL A 37 0.23 -25.07 -0.87
C VAL A 37 0.07 -25.87 -2.16
N SER A 38 -1.15 -26.36 -2.39
CA SER A 38 -1.54 -26.91 -3.68
C SER A 38 -1.54 -25.76 -4.68
N ALA A 39 -0.84 -25.93 -5.80
CA ALA A 39 -0.83 -24.94 -6.87
C ALA A 39 -2.27 -24.63 -7.29
N ILE A 40 -2.69 -23.37 -7.16
CA ILE A 40 -3.99 -22.94 -7.67
C ILE A 40 -3.95 -23.00 -9.19
N ALA A 41 -4.48 -24.08 -9.76
CA ALA A 41 -4.98 -24.05 -11.12
C ALA A 41 -6.07 -22.97 -11.16
N SER A 42 -5.91 -21.99 -12.04
CA SER A 42 -6.88 -20.91 -12.24
C SER A 42 -8.21 -21.49 -12.71
N THR A 43 -9.16 -21.69 -11.79
CA THR A 43 -10.55 -21.94 -12.15
C THR A 43 -11.19 -20.59 -12.49
N THR A 44 -11.19 -20.25 -13.77
CA THR A 44 -12.10 -19.22 -14.30
C THR A 44 -13.48 -19.86 -14.39
N ASP A 45 -14.38 -19.50 -13.46
CA ASP A 45 -15.82 -19.52 -13.74
C ASP A 45 -16.56 -18.57 -12.78
N GLU A 46 -16.53 -17.28 -13.11
CA GLU A 46 -17.66 -16.40 -12.79
C GLU A 46 -18.11 -15.81 -14.12
N THR A 47 -19.33 -16.15 -14.55
CA THR A 47 -19.98 -15.55 -15.71
C THR A 47 -20.47 -14.15 -15.32
N PRO A 48 -19.84 -13.07 -15.81
CA PRO A 48 -20.33 -11.72 -15.56
C PRO A 48 -21.56 -11.47 -16.43
N ASP A 49 -22.47 -10.62 -15.93
CA ASP A 49 -23.55 -9.99 -16.67
C ASP A 49 -23.10 -9.64 -18.09
N ALA A 50 -23.85 -10.08 -19.10
CA ALA A 50 -23.52 -9.94 -20.52
C ALA A 50 -23.75 -8.50 -21.02
N GLY A 51 -23.11 -7.54 -20.36
CA GLY A 51 -22.67 -6.30 -20.98
C GLY A 51 -21.57 -6.61 -21.99
N GLU A 52 -21.44 -5.73 -22.99
CA GLU A 52 -20.44 -5.81 -24.07
C GLU A 52 -19.07 -6.30 -23.56
N VAL A 53 -18.70 -7.55 -23.88
CA VAL A 53 -17.41 -8.13 -23.49
C VAL A 53 -16.32 -7.34 -24.19
N ARG A 54 -15.68 -6.42 -23.47
CA ARG A 54 -14.52 -5.69 -23.98
C ARG A 54 -13.28 -6.55 -23.78
N ASP A 55 -12.44 -6.64 -24.80
CA ASP A 55 -11.17 -7.37 -24.71
C ASP A 55 -10.31 -6.77 -23.59
N PHE A 56 -9.97 -7.59 -22.59
CA PHE A 56 -9.04 -7.23 -21.54
C PHE A 56 -7.64 -7.75 -21.90
N VAL A 57 -6.68 -6.83 -22.06
CA VAL A 57 -5.30 -7.15 -22.42
C VAL A 57 -4.37 -6.87 -21.25
N VAL A 58 -3.65 -7.90 -20.80
CA VAL A 58 -2.61 -7.78 -19.76
C VAL A 58 -1.24 -7.67 -20.43
N THR A 59 -0.46 -6.65 -20.05
CA THR A 59 0.94 -6.52 -20.48
C THR A 59 1.87 -6.77 -19.31
N ALA A 60 2.76 -7.75 -19.43
CA ALA A 60 3.79 -8.01 -18.43
C ALA A 60 4.91 -6.97 -18.56
N HIS A 61 5.27 -6.33 -17.44
CA HIS A 61 6.29 -5.26 -17.40
C HIS A 61 7.63 -5.68 -16.77
N GLY A 62 7.70 -6.87 -16.17
CA GLY A 62 8.90 -7.42 -15.56
C GLY A 62 8.59 -8.52 -14.54
N THR A 63 9.63 -9.18 -14.05
CA THR A 63 9.56 -10.22 -13.01
C THR A 63 10.55 -9.91 -11.90
N PHE A 64 10.10 -9.99 -10.65
CA PHE A 64 10.92 -9.71 -9.46
C PHE A 64 10.85 -10.90 -8.52
N ASN A 65 12.00 -11.40 -8.07
CA ASN A 65 12.08 -12.66 -7.32
C ASN A 65 11.29 -12.61 -6.01
N THR A 66 11.38 -11.49 -5.29
CA THR A 66 10.71 -11.33 -4.01
C THR A 66 9.93 -10.01 -3.91
N GLY A 67 9.33 -9.56 -5.02
CA GLY A 67 8.51 -8.34 -5.05
C GLY A 67 7.39 -8.41 -4.01
N TRP A 68 7.37 -7.44 -3.09
CA TRP A 68 6.34 -7.31 -2.06
C TRP A 68 5.42 -6.14 -2.39
N ALA A 69 5.99 -4.96 -2.58
CA ALA A 69 5.26 -3.73 -2.76
C ALA A 69 5.84 -2.92 -3.90
N MET A 70 5.02 -2.05 -4.48
CA MET A 70 5.43 -1.18 -5.56
C MET A 70 4.63 0.12 -5.54
N THR A 71 5.27 1.22 -5.94
CA THR A 71 4.65 2.54 -6.02
C THR A 71 5.25 3.36 -7.14
N PHE A 72 4.42 4.15 -7.82
CA PHE A 72 4.88 5.13 -8.80
C PHE A 72 5.48 6.33 -8.08
N LEU A 73 6.63 6.80 -8.55
CA LEU A 73 7.28 7.97 -8.00
C LEU A 73 6.63 9.24 -8.58
N PRO A 74 6.00 10.10 -7.75
CA PRO A 74 5.29 11.28 -8.23
C PRO A 74 6.17 12.19 -9.09
N GLY A 75 5.62 12.69 -10.20
CA GLY A 75 6.31 13.61 -11.10
C GLY A 75 7.40 12.95 -11.97
N THR A 76 7.46 11.62 -12.01
CA THR A 76 8.43 10.89 -12.84
C THR A 76 7.77 9.66 -13.49
N ASP A 77 8.40 9.13 -14.54
CA ASP A 77 8.03 7.85 -15.15
C ASP A 77 8.76 6.66 -14.49
N HIS A 78 8.96 6.71 -13.17
CA HIS A 78 9.62 5.64 -12.44
C HIS A 78 8.68 4.91 -11.48
N LEU A 79 8.90 3.61 -11.36
CA LEU A 79 8.28 2.74 -10.36
C LEU A 79 9.35 2.27 -9.40
N LEU A 80 9.06 2.38 -8.11
CA LEU A 80 9.83 1.79 -7.05
C LEU A 80 9.24 0.41 -6.74
N ILE A 81 10.07 -0.63 -6.67
CA ILE A 81 9.67 -1.98 -6.27
C ILE A 81 10.48 -2.39 -5.04
N ALA A 82 9.79 -2.65 -3.93
CA ALA A 82 10.39 -3.18 -2.72
C ALA A 82 10.38 -4.71 -2.75
N GLU A 83 11.55 -5.30 -2.50
CA GLU A 83 11.70 -6.75 -2.36
C GLU A 83 11.70 -7.16 -0.89
N ARG A 84 11.12 -8.34 -0.60
CA ARG A 84 10.96 -8.87 0.75
C ARG A 84 12.28 -9.03 1.51
N ARG A 85 13.40 -9.19 0.79
CA ARG A 85 14.73 -9.30 1.37
C ARG A 85 15.41 -7.97 1.67
N GLY A 86 14.71 -6.84 1.47
CA GLY A 86 15.21 -5.49 1.76
C GLY A 86 15.82 -4.76 0.57
N ALA A 87 15.89 -5.38 -0.61
CA ALA A 87 16.33 -4.67 -1.82
C ALA A 87 15.24 -3.73 -2.34
N LEU A 88 15.66 -2.69 -3.05
CA LEU A 88 14.77 -1.71 -3.67
C LEU A 88 15.19 -1.51 -5.12
N GLN A 89 14.26 -1.73 -6.04
CA GLN A 89 14.51 -1.61 -7.48
C GLN A 89 13.82 -0.34 -8.00
N LEU A 90 14.51 0.42 -8.82
CA LEU A 90 13.96 1.55 -9.56
C LEU A 90 13.80 1.15 -11.03
N ARG A 91 12.56 1.08 -11.50
CA ARG A 91 12.22 0.76 -12.89
C ARG A 91 11.73 1.99 -13.63
N ASP A 92 12.41 2.33 -14.72
CA ASP A 92 11.93 3.28 -15.73
C ASP A 92 10.74 2.66 -16.49
N GLN A 93 9.59 3.34 -16.50
CA GLN A 93 8.36 2.86 -17.12
C GLN A 93 8.35 2.98 -18.63
N THR A 94 9.16 3.88 -19.20
CA THR A 94 9.28 4.11 -20.64
C THR A 94 10.21 3.08 -21.28
N THR A 95 11.38 2.85 -20.67
CA THR A 95 12.40 1.94 -21.23
C THR A 95 12.34 0.54 -20.65
N GLY A 96 11.71 0.36 -19.48
CA GLY A 96 11.71 -0.90 -18.74
C GLY A 96 13.01 -1.19 -18.00
N LYS A 97 14.02 -0.31 -18.06
CA LYS A 97 15.30 -0.48 -17.36
C LYS A 97 15.08 -0.56 -15.86
N VAL A 98 15.67 -1.56 -15.22
CA VAL A 98 15.67 -1.76 -13.77
C VAL A 98 17.05 -1.47 -13.22
N THR A 99 17.14 -0.69 -12.14
CA THR A 99 18.38 -0.38 -11.44
C THR A 99 18.17 -0.59 -9.94
N GLU A 100 19.08 -1.29 -9.29
CA GLU A 100 19.05 -1.44 -7.84
C GLU A 100 19.41 -0.10 -7.16
N VAL A 101 18.64 0.27 -6.14
CA VAL A 101 18.92 1.43 -5.29
C VAL A 101 19.90 1.01 -4.20
N THR A 102 21.08 1.64 -4.20
CA THR A 102 22.13 1.39 -3.21
C THR A 102 22.01 2.31 -2.00
N GLY A 103 22.62 1.94 -0.87
CA GLY A 103 22.68 2.77 0.33
C GLY A 103 21.43 2.70 1.22
N LEU A 104 20.68 1.60 1.10
CA LEU A 104 19.59 1.27 2.02
C LEU A 104 20.17 0.93 3.41
N PRO A 105 19.47 1.32 4.50
CA PRO A 105 19.92 1.08 5.87
C PRO A 105 19.93 -0.40 6.27
#